data_AF-A0A3D4T7V5-F1
#
_entry.id   AF-A0A3D4T7V5-F1
#
_cell.length_a   1.000
_cell.length_b   1.000
_cell.length_c   1.000
_cell.angle_alpha   90.00
_cell.angle_beta   90.00
_cell.angle_gamma   90.00
#
_symmetry.space_group_name_H-M   'P 1'
#
loop_
_entity.id
_entity.type
_entity.pdbx_description
1 polymer ?
#
loop_
_entity_poly.entity_id
_entity_poly.type
_entity_poly.pdbx_seq_one_letter_code
_entity_poly.pdbx_strand_id
1 'polypeptide(L)'
;MSFPVALQLYSVRDAMAEDFAGTIKKVKDMGYDGVEFAGLFDHSAEEVKKICAEVGVDPISAHVPYDELDADPEKTIATYA
;
A
#
# COMPACT_ATOMS: atom_id res chain seq x y z
N MET A 1 -14.92 17.43 13.20
CA MET A 1 -14.82 16.01 12.81
C MET A 1 -13.82 15.93 11.68
N SER A 2 -12.78 15.10 11.81
CA SER A 2 -11.88 14.77 10.70
C SER A 2 -12.32 13.43 10.14
N PHE A 3 -12.44 13.33 8.82
CA PHE A 3 -12.68 12.05 8.15
C PHE A 3 -11.32 11.51 7.70
N PRO A 4 -10.99 10.25 8.01
CA PRO A 4 -9.73 9.67 7.56
C PRO A 4 -9.62 9.69 6.04
N VAL A 5 -8.44 10.03 5.52
CA VAL A 5 -8.18 10.06 4.07
C VAL A 5 -7.04 9.11 3.74
N ALA A 6 -7.25 8.29 2.72
CA ALA A 6 -6.23 7.39 2.20
C ALA A 6 -5.79 7.79 0.79
N LEU A 7 -4.52 7.51 0.48
CA LEU A 7 -3.93 7.77 -0.83
C LEU A 7 -3.78 6.47 -1.63
N GLN A 8 -4.28 6.45 -2.86
CA GLN A 8 -3.93 5.42 -3.83
C GLN A 8 -2.52 5.70 -4.39
N LEU A 9 -1.57 4.83 -4.02
CA LEU A 9 -0.14 4.92 -4.25
C LEU A 9 0.29 4.99 -5.73
N TYR A 10 -0.53 4.55 -6.67
CA TYR A 10 -0.33 4.70 -8.11
C TYR A 10 -0.13 6.16 -8.53
N SER A 11 -0.74 7.09 -7.77
CA SER A 11 -0.59 8.55 -7.94
C SER A 11 0.86 9.01 -7.71
N VAL A 12 1.64 8.25 -6.94
CA VAL A 12 3.05 8.52 -6.58
C VAL A 12 3.96 7.34 -6.94
N ARG A 13 3.56 6.51 -7.91
CA ARG A 13 4.26 5.26 -8.29
C ARG A 13 5.76 5.43 -8.60
N ASP A 14 6.15 6.56 -9.19
CA ASP A 14 7.55 6.80 -9.53
C ASP A 14 8.39 6.97 -8.25
N ALA A 15 7.86 7.70 -7.25
CA ALA A 15 8.51 7.82 -5.94
C ALA A 15 8.49 6.49 -5.17
N MET A 16 7.42 5.70 -5.29
CA MET A 16 7.34 4.36 -4.69
C MET A 16 8.42 3.42 -5.26
N ALA A 17 8.70 3.50 -6.57
CA ALA A 17 9.74 2.71 -7.23
C ALA A 17 11.16 3.16 -6.85
N GLU A 18 11.36 4.44 -6.55
CA GLU A 18 12.66 4.98 -6.12
C GLU A 18 12.96 4.69 -4.64
N ASP A 19 11.98 4.90 -3.75
CA ASP A 19 12.12 4.74 -2.30
C ASP A 19 10.75 4.43 -1.68
N PHE A 20 10.43 3.14 -1.57
CA PHE A 20 9.15 2.67 -1.05
C PHE A 20 8.90 3.16 0.40
N ALA A 21 9.81 2.84 1.32
CA ALA A 21 9.64 3.14 2.74
C ALA A 21 9.66 4.65 3.02
N GLY A 22 10.55 5.39 2.36
CA GLY A 22 10.60 6.84 2.47
C GLY A 22 9.37 7.51 1.87
N THR A 23 8.77 6.95 0.81
CA THR A 23 7.53 7.46 0.24
C THR A 23 6.34 7.22 1.15
N ILE A 24 6.17 6.02 1.73
CA ILE A 24 5.12 5.76 2.72
C ILE A 24 5.24 6.70 3.92
N LYS A 25 6.47 6.97 4.39
CA LYS A 25 6.71 7.95 5.45
C LYS A 25 6.26 9.36 5.04
N LYS A 26 6.62 9.83 3.85
CA LYS A 26 6.17 11.13 3.33
C LYS A 26 4.64 11.22 3.24
N VAL A 27 3.97 10.15 2.83
CA VAL A 27 2.50 10.07 2.79
C VAL A 27 1.91 10.30 4.18
N LYS A 28 2.47 9.69 5.22
CA LYS A 28 2.07 9.96 6.60
C LYS A 28 2.34 11.41 7.03
N ASP A 29 3.54 11.91 6.73
CA ASP A 29 3.95 13.28 7.06
C ASP A 29 3.06 14.34 6.38
N MET A 30 2.47 14.02 5.23
CA MET A 30 1.48 14.85 4.52
C MET A 30 0.08 14.84 5.16
N GLY A 31 -0.17 13.95 6.13
CA GLY A 31 -1.43 13.86 6.87
C GLY A 31 -2.42 12.83 6.34
N TYR A 32 -2.00 11.91 5.47
CA TYR A 32 -2.85 10.77 5.10
C TYR A 32 -2.85 9.73 6.22
N ASP A 33 -4.03 9.16 6.47
CA ASP A 33 -4.24 8.17 7.52
C ASP A 33 -4.00 6.74 7.00
N GLY A 34 -4.25 6.51 5.70
CA GLY A 34 -4.08 5.21 5.08
C GLY A 34 -3.60 5.26 3.65
N VAL A 35 -3.40 4.07 3.09
CA VAL A 35 -2.97 3.87 1.71
C VAL A 35 -3.76 2.76 1.03
N GLU A 36 -3.96 2.92 -0.27
CA GLU A 36 -4.39 1.85 -1.17
C GLU A 36 -3.20 1.46 -2.05
N PHE A 37 -2.82 0.18 -2.02
CA PHE A 37 -1.67 -0.31 -2.78
C PHE A 37 -1.97 -0.44 -4.27
N ALA A 38 -0.91 -0.40 -5.07
CA ALA A 38 -0.94 -0.72 -6.50
C ALA A 38 0.30 -1.57 -6.80
N GLY A 39 0.27 -2.82 -6.31
CA GLY A 39 1.44 -3.68 -6.21
C GLY A 39 2.33 -3.37 -5.00
N LEU A 40 3.31 -4.25 -4.76
CA LEU A 40 4.22 -4.21 -3.60
C LEU A 40 5.66 -3.82 -3.94
N PHE A 41 5.97 -3.47 -5.20
CA PHE A 41 7.30 -3.02 -5.64
C PHE A 41 8.44 -3.94 -5.19
N ASP A 42 8.33 -5.23 -5.50
CA ASP A 42 9.27 -6.30 -5.13
C ASP A 42 9.41 -6.60 -3.62
N HIS A 43 8.62 -5.95 -2.77
CA HIS A 43 8.53 -6.29 -1.34
C HIS A 43 7.53 -7.41 -1.06
N SER A 44 7.80 -8.18 -0.01
CA SER A 44 6.82 -9.13 0.54
C SER A 44 5.72 -8.41 1.32
N ALA A 45 4.54 -9.04 1.43
CA ALA A 45 3.43 -8.50 2.22
C ALA A 45 3.82 -8.27 3.70
N GLU A 46 4.67 -9.13 4.27
CA GLU A 46 5.16 -8.99 5.65
C GLU A 46 6.05 -7.76 5.83
N GLU A 47 6.97 -7.50 4.89
CA GLU A 47 7.82 -6.31 4.91
C GLU A 47 6.99 -5.04 4.78
N VAL A 48 6.03 -5.02 3.85
CA VAL A 48 5.14 -3.87 3.66
C VAL A 48 4.30 -3.61 4.91
N LYS A 49 3.74 -4.65 5.53
CA LYS A 49 2.98 -4.54 6.77
C LYS A 49 3.83 -3.96 7.90
N LYS A 50 5.07 -4.40 8.02
CA LYS A 50 6.02 -3.88 9.01
C LYS A 50 6.33 -2.39 8.76
N ILE A 51 6.61 -2.00 7.51
CA ILE A 51 6.88 -0.60 7.15
C ILE A 51 5.67 0.28 7.49
N CYS A 52 4.45 -0.14 7.14
CA CYS A 52 3.23 0.60 7.44
C CYS A 52 3.03 0.78 8.95
N ALA A 53 3.26 -0.27 9.74
CA ALA A 53 3.19 -0.22 11.19
C ALA A 53 4.24 0.70 11.82
N GLU A 54 5.48 0.69 11.31
CA GLU A 54 6.56 1.56 11.78
C GLU A 54 6.29 3.04 11.44
N VAL A 55 5.67 3.31 10.29
CA VAL A 55 5.33 4.68 9.85
C VAL A 55 4.02 5.18 10.49
N GLY A 56 3.08 4.30 10.81
CA GLY A 56 1.75 4.65 11.33
C GLY A 56 0.75 5.04 10.24
N VAL A 57 0.81 4.35 9.10
CA VAL A 57 -0.18 4.42 8.00
C VAL A 57 -0.96 3.11 7.96
N ASP A 58 -2.27 3.21 7.74
CA ASP A 58 -3.13 2.03 7.63
C ASP A 58 -3.19 1.49 6.17
N PRO A 59 -2.82 0.23 5.92
CA PRO A 59 -3.02 -0.41 4.62
C PRO A 59 -4.50 -0.82 4.48
N ILE A 60 -5.32 0.02 3.83
CA ILE A 60 -6.79 -0.16 3.86
C ILE A 60 -7.37 -0.89 2.64
N SER A 61 -6.62 -0.93 1.53
CA SER A 61 -7.10 -1.48 0.26
C SER A 61 -5.91 -1.79 -0.65
N ALA A 62 -6.16 -2.54 -1.71
CA ALA A 62 -5.21 -2.81 -2.76
C ALA A 62 -5.89 -2.85 -4.13
N HIS A 63 -5.20 -2.31 -5.12
CA HIS A 63 -5.58 -2.38 -6.51
C HIS A 63 -4.80 -3.51 -7.17
N VAL A 64 -5.54 -4.57 -7.55
CA VAL A 64 -4.99 -5.80 -8.12
C VAL A 64 -5.56 -6.00 -9.53
N PRO A 65 -4.75 -6.40 -10.53
CA PRO A 65 -5.25 -6.79 -11.84
C PRO A 65 -6.27 -7.92 -11.77
N TYR A 66 -7.33 -7.85 -12.59
CA TYR A 66 -8.36 -8.89 -12.63
C TYR A 66 -7.77 -10.27 -12.95
N ASP A 67 -6.86 -10.35 -13.92
CA ASP A 67 -6.28 -11.63 -14.35
C ASP A 67 -5.46 -12.31 -13.23
N GLU A 68 -4.83 -11.54 -12.35
CA GLU A 68 -4.12 -12.08 -11.17
C GLU A 68 -5.10 -12.63 -10.15
N LEU A 69 -6.17 -11.86 -9.87
CA LEU A 69 -7.22 -12.27 -8.96
C LEU A 69 -7.97 -13.50 -9.46
N ASP A 70 -8.27 -13.58 -10.76
CA ASP A 70 -8.98 -14.70 -11.39
C ASP A 70 -8.12 -15.98 -11.41
N ALA A 71 -6.81 -15.84 -11.64
CA ALA A 71 -5.88 -16.97 -11.69
C ALA A 71 -5.68 -17.64 -10.32
N ASP A 72 -5.58 -16.85 -9.23
CA ASP A 72 -5.41 -17.38 -7.87
C ASP A 72 -6.01 -16.42 -6.82
N PRO A 73 -7.33 -16.50 -6.58
CA PRO A 73 -8.02 -15.62 -5.64
C PRO A 73 -7.52 -15.78 -4.21
N GLU A 74 -7.23 -17.02 -3.79
CA GLU A 74 -6.81 -17.34 -2.41
C GLU A 74 -5.45 -16.71 -2.10
N LYS A 75 -4.48 -16.87 -3.00
CA LYS A 75 -3.17 -16.23 -2.88
C LYS A 75 -3.27 -14.71 -2.91
N THR A 76 -4.09 -14.17 -3.80
CA THR A 76 -4.28 -12.72 -3.91
C THR A 76 -4.84 -12.15 -2.60
N ILE A 77 -5.91 -12.75 -2.08
CA ILE A 77 -6.49 -12.34 -0.79
C ILE A 77 -5.47 -12.50 0.34
N ALA A 78 -4.76 -13.64 0.42
CA ALA A 78 -3.75 -13.86 1.46
C ALA A 78 -2.59 -12.84 1.42
N THR A 79 -2.30 -12.26 0.25
CA THR A 79 -1.25 -11.24 0.09
C THR A 79 -1.67 -9.88 0.63
N TYR A 80 -2.96 -9.54 0.55
CA TYR A 80 -3.48 -8.20 0.89
C TYR A 80 -4.40 -8.17 2.12
N ALA A 81 -4.63 -9.29 2.80
CA ALA A 81 -5.48 -9.42 3.99
C ALA A 81 -4.73 -9.39 5.34
#